data_AF-A0A382UKR3-F1
#
_entry.id   AF-A0A382UKR3-F1
#
_cell.length_a   1.000
_cell.length_b   1.000
_cell.length_c   1.000
_cell.angle_alpha   90.00
_cell.angle_beta   90.00
_cell.angle_gamma   90.00
#
_symmetry.space_group_name_H-M   'P 1'
#
loop_
_entity.id
_entity.type
_entity.pdbx_description
1 polymer ?
#
loop_
_entity_poly.entity_id
_entity_poly.type
_entity_poly.pdbx_seq_one_letter_code
_entity_poly.pdbx_strand_id
1 'polypeptide(L)'
;MRILKEYFDRVFPIIQTLLENDVNEADNIPKLGPKPKFSALEIITLNMVPDNLLIDSKDYLFKTLHREFGFYHLIERSVYNKRKISLSPLMEKV
;
A
#
# COMPACT_ATOMS: atom_id res chain seq x y z
N MET A 1 -16.04 -6.69 -3.82
CA MET A 1 -16.05 -6.31 -2.40
C MET A 1 -15.61 -4.84 -2.23
N ARG A 2 -16.50 -3.89 -2.56
CA ARG A 2 -16.29 -2.41 -2.47
C ARG A 2 -15.69 -1.94 -1.13
N ILE A 3 -15.93 -2.70 -0.07
CA ILE A 3 -15.41 -2.52 1.28
C ILE A 3 -13.89 -2.33 1.28
N LEU A 4 -13.12 -3.11 0.50
CA LEU A 4 -11.66 -3.00 0.58
C LEU A 4 -11.15 -1.66 0.06
N LYS A 5 -11.73 -1.19 -1.05
CA LYS A 5 -11.43 0.13 -1.60
C LYS A 5 -11.86 1.24 -0.65
N GLU A 6 -13.06 1.14 -0.07
CA GLU A 6 -13.57 2.12 0.90
C GLU A 6 -12.70 2.22 2.16
N TYR A 7 -12.20 1.11 2.68
CA TYR A 7 -11.27 1.10 3.81
C TYR A 7 -9.91 1.67 3.42
N PHE A 8 -9.40 1.31 2.25
CA PHE A 8 -8.17 1.89 1.73
C PHE A 8 -8.26 3.42 1.63
N ASP A 9 -9.32 3.94 1.03
CA ASP A 9 -9.51 5.37 0.83
C ASP A 9 -9.70 6.13 2.18
N ARG A 10 -10.13 5.44 3.24
CA ARG A 10 -10.20 6.02 4.61
C ARG A 10 -8.88 5.97 5.36
N VAL A 11 -8.09 4.90 5.20
CA VAL A 11 -6.82 4.72 5.91
C VAL A 11 -5.70 5.51 5.24
N PHE A 12 -5.72 5.62 3.91
CA PHE A 12 -4.67 6.30 3.15
C PHE A 12 -4.37 7.73 3.63
N PRO A 13 -5.35 8.62 3.87
CA PRO A 13 -5.09 9.97 4.38
C PRO A 13 -4.46 9.99 5.79
N ILE A 14 -4.79 8.99 6.62
CA ILE A 14 -4.22 8.86 7.98
C ILE A 14 -2.74 8.51 7.86
N ILE A 15 -2.40 7.52 7.03
CA ILE A 15 -1.02 7.11 6.75
C ILE A 15 -0.23 8.25 6.12
N GLN A 16 -0.85 9.02 5.23
CA GLN A 16 -0.24 10.19 4.62
C GLN A 16 0.10 11.27 5.66
N THR A 17 -0.80 11.54 6.60
CA THR A 17 -0.53 12.49 7.70
C THR A 17 0.57 11.99 8.64
N LEU A 18 0.60 10.68 8.94
CA LEU A 18 1.60 10.11 9.85
C LEU A 18 3.02 10.13 9.27
N LEU A 19 3.14 9.94 7.94
CA LEU A 19 4.42 9.81 7.25
C LEU A 19 4.77 11.03 6.39
N GLU A 20 4.05 12.14 6.54
CA GLU A 20 4.22 13.37 5.74
C GLU A 20 5.67 13.87 5.73
N ASN A 21 6.37 13.73 6.86
CA ASN A 21 7.77 14.14 7.01
C ASN A 21 8.80 13.14 6.43
N ASP A 22 8.41 11.90 6.18
CA ASP A 22 9.30 10.82 5.71
C ASP A 22 9.16 10.54 4.19
N VAL A 23 8.17 11.15 3.53
CA VAL A 23 7.89 10.95 2.09
C VAL A 23 7.97 12.25 1.29
N ASN A 24 8.16 12.11 -0.02
CA ASN A 24 8.13 13.22 -0.96
C ASN A 24 6.71 13.54 -1.46
N GLU A 25 6.57 14.57 -2.29
CA GLU A 25 5.30 15.00 -2.95
C GLU A 25 4.60 13.89 -3.76
N ALA A 26 5.30 12.79 -4.05
CA ALA A 26 4.78 11.63 -4.75
C ALA A 26 4.49 10.44 -3.81
N ASP A 27 4.38 10.67 -2.50
CA ASP A 27 4.09 9.65 -1.47
C ASP A 27 5.12 8.50 -1.46
N ASN A 28 6.37 8.80 -1.80
CA ASN A 28 7.47 7.86 -1.84
C ASN A 28 8.65 8.31 -0.97
N ILE A 29 9.40 7.34 -0.45
CA ILE A 29 10.69 7.64 0.20
C ILE A 29 11.61 8.29 -0.84
N PRO A 30 12.30 9.42 -0.51
CA PRO A 30 13.29 10.03 -1.39
C PRO A 30 14.38 9.01 -1.76
N LYS A 31 14.33 8.48 -2.98
CA LYS A 31 15.28 7.47 -3.47
C LYS A 31 15.71 7.82 -4.88
N LEU A 32 17.01 7.64 -5.16
CA LEU A 32 17.57 7.72 -6.50
C LEU A 32 17.01 6.58 -7.36
N GLY A 33 16.29 6.92 -8.42
CA GLY A 33 15.75 5.95 -9.37
C GLY A 33 14.42 6.36 -10.00
N PRO A 34 13.87 5.51 -10.88
CA PRO A 34 12.58 5.76 -11.50
C PRO A 34 11.44 5.75 -10.48
N LYS A 35 10.47 6.64 -10.67
CA LYS A 35 9.25 6.70 -9.87
C LYS A 35 8.52 5.34 -9.96
N PRO A 36 8.23 4.67 -8.83
CA PRO A 36 7.52 3.41 -8.86
C PRO A 36 6.05 3.61 -9.26
N LYS A 37 5.45 2.58 -9.90
CA LYS A 37 4.04 2.60 -10.33
C LYS A 37 3.03 2.68 -9.18
N PHE A 38 3.42 2.19 -8.01
CA PHE A 38 2.63 2.18 -6.78
C PHE A 38 3.44 2.91 -5.71
N SER A 39 2.88 3.83 -4.95
CA SER A 39 3.63 4.65 -4.01
C SER A 39 4.06 3.86 -2.76
N ALA A 40 4.97 4.41 -1.96
CA ALA A 40 5.36 3.76 -0.71
C ALA A 40 4.20 3.76 0.29
N LEU A 41 3.48 4.88 0.39
CA LEU A 41 2.30 4.98 1.25
C LEU A 41 1.17 4.04 0.82
N GLU A 42 0.96 3.87 -0.48
CA GLU A 42 -0.04 2.92 -0.99
C GLU A 42 0.30 1.49 -0.58
N ILE A 43 1.58 1.10 -0.57
CA ILE A 43 2.03 -0.21 -0.07
C ILE A 43 1.75 -0.37 1.42
N ILE A 44 2.06 0.65 2.21
CA ILE A 44 1.88 0.63 3.66
C ILE A 44 0.39 0.52 4.00
N THR A 45 -0.42 1.37 3.39
CA THR A 45 -1.87 1.36 3.52
C THR A 45 -2.43 -0.01 3.12
N LEU A 46 -2.01 -0.55 1.97
CA LEU A 46 -2.48 -1.85 1.50
C LEU A 46 -1.99 -3.01 2.36
N ASN A 47 -0.90 -2.85 3.12
CA ASN A 47 -0.47 -3.87 4.06
C ASN A 47 -1.33 -3.86 5.33
N MET A 48 -1.84 -2.71 5.76
CA MET A 48 -2.62 -2.56 6.99
C MET A 48 -4.12 -2.82 6.80
N VAL A 49 -4.69 -2.48 5.64
CA VAL A 49 -6.13 -2.67 5.34
C VAL A 49 -6.59 -4.14 5.47
N PRO A 50 -5.87 -5.16 4.97
CA PRO A 50 -6.29 -6.56 5.04
C PRO A 50 -6.37 -7.10 6.47
N ASP A 51 -5.45 -6.68 7.33
CA ASP A 51 -5.42 -7.09 8.74
C ASP A 51 -6.69 -6.59 9.46
N ASN A 52 -7.16 -5.39 9.11
CA ASN A 52 -8.42 -4.82 9.60
C ASN A 52 -9.68 -5.49 9.03
N LEU A 53 -9.56 -6.18 7.90
CA LEU A 53 -10.64 -6.90 7.23
C LEU A 53 -10.60 -8.42 7.49
N LEU A 54 -9.72 -8.89 8.38
CA LEU A 54 -9.50 -10.31 8.70
C LEU A 54 -9.25 -11.17 7.44
N ILE A 55 -8.53 -10.61 6.46
CA ILE A 55 -8.16 -11.33 5.23
C ILE A 55 -6.85 -12.08 5.48
N ASP A 56 -6.93 -13.36 5.84
CA ASP A 56 -5.77 -14.18 6.19
C ASP A 56 -4.85 -14.50 5.00
N SER A 57 -5.39 -14.49 3.77
CA SER A 57 -4.64 -14.89 2.57
C SER A 57 -4.29 -13.70 1.70
N LYS A 58 -2.98 -13.42 1.60
CA LYS A 58 -2.45 -12.44 0.63
C LYS A 58 -2.74 -12.82 -0.82
N ASP A 59 -2.84 -14.12 -1.12
CA ASP A 59 -3.24 -14.56 -2.46
C ASP A 59 -4.69 -14.22 -2.76
N TYR A 60 -5.58 -14.38 -1.77
CA TYR A 60 -6.96 -13.96 -1.90
C TYR A 60 -7.08 -12.43 -2.04
N LEU A 61 -6.30 -11.67 -1.26
CA LEU A 61 -6.21 -10.21 -1.36
C LEU A 61 -5.82 -9.76 -2.78
N PHE A 62 -4.71 -10.26 -3.34
CA PHE A 62 -4.26 -9.88 -4.68
C PHE A 62 -5.26 -10.28 -5.76
N LYS A 63 -5.85 -11.48 -5.68
CA LYS A 63 -6.92 -11.90 -6.60
C LYS A 63 -8.15 -11.00 -6.52
N THR A 64 -8.48 -10.53 -5.31
CA THR A 64 -9.61 -9.62 -5.09
C THR A 64 -9.30 -8.23 -5.63
N LEU A 65 -8.12 -7.68 -5.33
CA LEU A 65 -7.66 -6.39 -5.84
C LEU A 65 -7.63 -6.33 -7.37
N HIS A 66 -7.20 -7.40 -8.03
CA HIS A 66 -7.23 -7.50 -9.50
C HIS A 66 -8.65 -7.54 -10.08
N ARG A 67 -9.64 -7.98 -9.30
CA ARG A 67 -11.06 -8.00 -9.68
C ARG A 67 -11.78 -6.69 -9.33
N GLU A 68 -11.23 -5.90 -8.41
CA GLU A 68 -11.80 -4.63 -7.97
C GLU A 68 -11.46 -3.50 -8.95
N PHE A 69 -12.47 -2.79 -9.44
CA PHE A 69 -12.31 -1.58 -10.25
C PHE A 69 -11.81 -0.43 -9.36
N GLY A 70 -10.48 -0.29 -9.22
CA GLY A 70 -9.90 0.78 -8.39
C GLY A 70 -8.39 0.71 -8.13
N PHE A 71 -7.74 -0.39 -8.53
CA PHE A 71 -6.29 -0.60 -8.39
C PHE A 71 -5.65 -0.95 -9.75
N TYR A 72 -5.88 -0.12 -10.77
CA TYR A 72 -5.37 -0.37 -12.14
C TYR A 72 -3.85 -0.29 -12.25
N HIS A 73 -3.19 0.39 -11.31
CA HIS A 73 -1.75 0.52 -11.18
C HIS A 73 -1.15 -0.48 -10.16
N LEU A 74 -1.91 -1.52 -9.77
CA LEU A 74 -1.43 -2.56 -8.87
C LEU A 74 -0.18 -3.23 -9.44
N ILE A 75 0.88 -3.25 -8.65
CA ILE A 75 2.13 -3.94 -8.95
C ILE A 75 1.98 -5.45 -8.75
N GLU A 76 2.83 -6.23 -9.41
CA GLU A 76 2.87 -7.68 -9.16
C GLU A 76 3.15 -8.00 -7.69
N ARG A 77 2.55 -9.10 -7.20
CA ARG A 77 2.73 -9.59 -5.83
C ARG A 77 4.20 -9.74 -5.44
N SER A 78 5.04 -10.22 -6.37
CA SER A 78 6.48 -10.39 -6.17
C SER A 78 7.19 -9.06 -5.89
N VAL A 79 6.88 -8.03 -6.68
CA VAL A 79 7.39 -6.66 -6.54
C VAL A 79 6.86 -6.02 -5.26
N TYR A 80 5.58 -6.22 -4.96
CA TYR A 80 4.97 -5.76 -3.72
C TYR A 80 5.69 -6.33 -2.50
N ASN A 81 5.92 -7.65 -2.45
CA ASN A 81 6.60 -8.27 -1.31
C ASN A 81 8.03 -7.75 -1.13
N LYS A 82 8.79 -7.58 -2.21
CA LYS A 82 10.15 -7.00 -2.16
C LYS A 82 10.13 -5.57 -1.61
N ARG A 83 9.19 -4.75 -2.08
CA ARG A 83 9.05 -3.37 -1.63
C ARG A 83 8.54 -3.27 -0.20
N LYS A 84 7.61 -4.13 0.20
CA LYS A 84 7.14 -4.26 1.58
C LYS A 84 8.29 -4.52 2.54
N ILE A 85 9.20 -5.45 2.20
CA ILE A 85 10.41 -5.70 3.01
C ILE A 85 11.28 -4.44 3.09
N SER A 86 11.49 -3.75 1.96
CA SER A 86 12.25 -2.49 1.94
C SER A 86 11.59 -1.35 2.74
N LEU A 87 10.27 -1.38 2.91
CA LEU A 87 9.49 -0.38 3.64
C LEU A 87 9.19 -0.78 5.09
N SER A 88 9.61 -1.98 5.53
CA SER A 88 9.42 -2.47 6.90
C SER A 88 9.87 -1.46 7.97
N PRO A 89 11.02 -0.77 7.83
CA PRO A 89 11.44 0.23 8.83
C PRO A 89 10.50 1.44 8.92
N LEU A 90 9.78 1.75 7.83
CA LEU A 90 8.81 2.85 7.83
C LEU A 90 7.47 2.41 8.43
N MET A 91 7.11 1.13 8.22
CA MET A 91 5.90 0.53 8.80
C MET A 91 5.96 0.45 10.33
N GLU A 92 7.15 0.28 10.93
CA GLU A 92 7.32 0.27 12.39
C GLU A 92 7.06 1.64 13.05
N LYS A 93 7.06 2.73 12.28
CA LYS A 93 6.76 4.08 12.78
C LYS A 93 5.26 4.42 12.79
N VAL A 94 4.43 3.59 12.16
CA VAL A 94 2.98 3.77 12.00
C VAL A 94 2.25 2.86 12.97
#